data_AF-A0A938B1K8-F1
#
_entry.id   AF-A0A938B1K8-F1
#
_cell.length_a   1.000
_cell.length_b   1.000
_cell.length_c   1.000
_cell.angle_alpha   90.00
_cell.angle_beta   90.00
_cell.angle_gamma   90.00
#
_symmetry.space_group_name_H-M   'P 1'
#
loop_
_entity.id
_entity.type
_entity.pdbx_description
1 polymer ?
#
loop_
_entity_poly.entity_id
_entity_poly.type
_entity_poly.pdbx_seq_one_letter_code
_entity_poly.pdbx_strand_id
1 'polypeptide(L)'
;MVLAQTATAEQSNEITAMPEVLALLDLRGATVSIGAMGCQREIAQQILDGGDHDLLGLNGNQGTLHKDAQLFFAQPPLGATLQTDEDVDKGHGRIEIRRRDVTSEIAWLQEQHAWPGV
;
A
#
# COMPACT_ATOMS: atom_id res chain seq x y z
N MET A 1 17.52 -8.48 10.68
CA MET A 1 18.34 -7.26 10.80
C MET A 1 17.39 -6.10 11.07
N VAL A 2 17.72 -5.18 11.98
CA VAL A 2 16.92 -3.98 12.29
C VAL A 2 17.83 -2.77 12.09
N LEU A 3 17.42 -1.80 11.27
CA LEU A 3 18.21 -0.61 10.94
C LEU A 3 17.76 0.62 11.73
N ALA A 4 16.46 0.74 12.01
CA ALA A 4 15.88 1.77 12.85
C ALA A 4 14.67 1.20 13.58
N GLN A 5 14.42 1.71 14.79
CA GLN A 5 13.22 1.45 15.57
C GLN A 5 12.97 2.64 16.48
N THR A 6 11.70 2.94 16.74
CA THR A 6 11.28 3.92 17.75
C THR A 6 10.16 3.33 18.59
N ALA A 7 10.08 3.77 19.85
CA ALA A 7 8.98 3.38 20.73
C ALA A 7 7.82 4.35 20.53
N THR A 8 6.59 3.84 20.49
CA THR A 8 5.40 4.70 20.52
C THR A 8 5.28 5.39 21.87
N ALA A 9 4.93 6.68 21.88
CA ALA A 9 4.64 7.40 23.11
C ALA A 9 3.44 6.78 23.86
N GLU A 10 3.35 7.05 25.17
CA GLU A 10 2.24 6.59 25.99
C GLU A 10 0.91 7.13 25.43
N GLN A 11 -0.09 6.25 25.24
CA GLN A 11 -1.38 6.55 24.61
C GLN A 11 -1.32 7.01 23.14
N SER A 12 -0.21 6.73 22.45
CA SER A 12 -0.02 6.97 21.01
C SER A 12 -0.07 5.67 20.20
N ASN A 13 0.17 5.71 18.88
CA ASN A 13 0.17 4.53 18.02
C ASN A 13 1.27 4.61 16.93
N GLU A 14 1.37 3.55 16.13
CA GLU A 14 2.39 3.42 15.08
C GLU A 14 2.25 4.46 13.96
N ILE A 15 1.04 4.95 13.65
CA ILE A 15 0.82 5.94 12.59
C ILE A 15 1.60 7.21 12.89
N THR A 16 1.57 7.66 14.14
CA THR A 16 2.28 8.87 14.58
C THR A 16 3.78 8.65 14.75
N ALA A 17 4.24 7.43 15.00
CA ALA A 17 5.66 7.11 15.20
C ALA A 17 6.41 6.79 13.89
N MET A 18 5.69 6.38 12.85
CA MET A 18 6.25 6.04 11.55
C MET A 18 7.04 7.19 10.89
N PRO A 19 6.56 8.46 10.90
CA PRO A 19 7.33 9.54 10.30
C PRO A 19 8.72 9.72 10.93
N GLU A 20 8.81 9.51 12.24
CA GLU A 20 10.08 9.61 12.98
C GLU A 20 11.05 8.50 12.54
N VAL A 21 10.57 7.25 12.43
CA VAL A 21 11.45 6.14 12.06
C VAL A 21 11.89 6.22 10.59
N LEU A 22 11.02 6.69 9.69
CA LEU A 22 11.36 6.90 8.29
C LEU A 22 12.42 7.99 8.12
N ALA A 23 12.36 9.06 8.94
CA ALA A 23 13.35 10.13 8.92
C ALA A 23 14.76 9.70 9.36
N LEU A 24 14.89 8.55 10.04
CA LEU A 24 16.19 7.99 10.44
C LEU A 24 16.86 7.17 9.32
N LEU A 25 16.14 6.87 8.24
CA LEU A 25 16.59 5.98 7.18
C LEU A 25 16.94 6.80 5.93
N ASP A 26 18.06 6.43 5.29
CA ASP A 26 18.32 6.82 3.91
C ASP A 26 17.60 5.84 3.01
N LEU A 27 16.48 6.29 2.45
CA LEU A 27 15.59 5.43 1.68
C LEU A 27 16.03 5.31 0.22
N ARG A 28 16.92 6.17 -0.29
CA ARG A 28 17.22 6.32 -1.72
C ARG A 28 17.51 5.00 -2.43
N GLY A 29 16.73 4.72 -3.46
CA GLY A 29 16.80 3.51 -4.26
C GLY A 29 16.14 2.29 -3.61
N ALA A 30 15.40 2.46 -2.51
CA ALA A 30 14.67 1.38 -1.85
C ALA A 30 13.19 1.34 -2.28
N THR A 31 12.57 0.19 -2.02
CA THR A 31 11.11 0.05 -2.04
C THR A 31 10.63 -0.08 -0.60
N VAL A 32 9.71 0.79 -0.19
CA VAL A 32 9.17 0.82 1.16
C VAL A 32 7.80 0.16 1.18
N SER A 33 7.71 -1.04 1.76
CA SER A 33 6.44 -1.73 1.95
C SER A 33 5.89 -1.52 3.36
N ILE A 34 4.63 -1.10 3.49
CA ILE A 34 3.99 -0.82 4.77
C ILE A 34 2.59 -1.43 4.79
N GLY A 35 2.22 -2.03 5.92
CA GLY A 35 0.89 -2.59 6.13
C GLY A 35 -0.23 -1.53 6.13
N ALA A 36 -1.47 -2.00 6.23
CA ALA A 36 -2.60 -1.14 5.95
C ALA A 36 -2.85 0.00 6.95
N MET A 37 -2.44 -0.18 8.21
CA MET A 37 -2.52 0.91 9.19
C MET A 37 -1.63 2.10 8.82
N GLY A 38 -0.48 1.84 8.19
CA GLY A 38 0.46 2.86 7.74
C GLY A 38 0.20 3.42 6.33
N CYS A 39 -0.87 3.00 5.65
CA CYS A 39 -1.30 3.57 4.37
C CYS A 39 -1.91 4.95 4.62
N GLN A 40 -1.08 5.96 4.88
CA GLN A 40 -1.47 7.33 5.19
C GLN A 40 -0.86 8.28 4.17
N ARG A 41 -1.59 9.34 3.80
CA ARG A 41 -1.13 10.33 2.79
C ARG A 41 0.22 10.95 3.16
N GLU A 42 0.38 11.35 4.41
CA GLU A 42 1.61 11.98 4.90
C GLU A 42 2.80 11.01 4.84
N ILE A 43 2.56 9.73 5.15
CA ILE A 43 3.58 8.68 5.10
C ILE A 43 3.98 8.37 3.66
N ALA A 44 3.00 8.23 2.76
CA ALA A 44 3.23 8.05 1.33
C ALA A 44 4.06 9.22 0.76
N GLN A 45 3.67 10.45 1.08
CA GLN A 45 4.39 11.64 0.64
C GLN A 45 5.83 11.67 1.17
N GLN A 46 6.04 11.33 2.44
CA GLN A 46 7.40 11.28 3.02
C GLN A 46 8.31 10.26 2.32
N ILE A 47 7.77 9.12 1.91
CA ILE A 47 8.53 8.11 1.14
C ILE A 47 8.92 8.65 -0.23
N LEU A 48 7.96 9.27 -0.93
CA LEU A 48 8.19 9.85 -2.26
C LEU A 48 9.21 11.00 -2.20
N ASP A 49 9.12 11.85 -1.18
CA ASP A 49 10.08 12.95 -0.94
C ASP A 49 11.50 12.42 -0.64
N GLY A 50 11.60 11.20 -0.10
CA GLY A 50 12.86 10.46 0.06
C GLY A 50 13.49 9.99 -1.26
N GLY A 51 12.72 10.02 -2.35
CA GLY A 51 13.13 9.62 -3.69
C GLY A 51 12.78 8.18 -4.04
N ASP A 52 11.77 7.60 -3.40
CA ASP A 52 11.55 6.15 -3.39
C ASP A 52 10.14 5.71 -3.76
N HIS A 53 10.01 4.41 -4.03
CA HIS A 53 8.73 3.77 -4.36
C HIS A 53 8.09 3.18 -3.11
N ASP A 54 6.77 3.28 -3.00
CA ASP A 54 6.01 2.69 -1.91
C ASP A 54 5.16 1.49 -2.35
N LEU A 55 4.87 0.61 -1.38
CA LEU A 55 3.89 -0.46 -1.48
C LEU A 55 3.04 -0.43 -0.21
N LEU A 56 1.93 0.29 -0.25
CA LEU A 56 1.07 0.53 0.91
C LEU A 56 -0.18 -0.35 0.87
N GLY A 57 -0.49 -1.01 1.99
CA GLY A 57 -1.72 -1.78 2.11
C GLY A 57 -2.97 -0.90 2.11
N LEU A 58 -3.76 -0.89 1.04
CA LEU A 58 -5.02 -0.15 1.03
C LEU A 58 -6.12 -0.97 1.72
N ASN A 59 -6.80 -0.39 2.72
CA ASN A 59 -7.98 -0.99 3.36
C ASN A 59 -9.10 0.04 3.56
N GLY A 60 -10.20 -0.39 4.19
CA GLY A 60 -11.39 0.45 4.41
C GLY A 60 -11.16 1.76 5.18
N ASN A 61 -10.03 1.93 5.87
CA ASN A 61 -9.71 3.18 6.56
C ASN A 61 -9.52 4.36 5.60
N GLN A 62 -9.24 4.10 4.32
CA GLN A 62 -9.05 5.13 3.29
C GLN A 62 -10.33 5.49 2.52
N GLY A 63 -11.50 5.11 3.05
CA GLY A 63 -12.79 5.63 2.59
C GLY A 63 -13.10 5.30 1.14
N THR A 64 -13.31 6.33 0.32
CA THR A 64 -13.70 6.17 -1.09
C THR A 64 -12.59 5.60 -1.95
N LEU A 65 -11.32 5.94 -1.70
CA LEU A 65 -10.17 5.38 -2.43
C LEU A 65 -10.19 3.85 -2.43
N HIS A 66 -10.42 3.25 -1.26
CA HIS A 66 -10.54 1.80 -1.13
C HIS A 66 -11.77 1.24 -1.85
N LYS A 67 -12.92 1.93 -1.78
CA LYS A 67 -14.15 1.48 -2.46
C LYS A 67 -14.00 1.53 -3.98
N ASP A 68 -13.39 2.58 -4.51
CA ASP A 68 -13.24 2.78 -5.94
C ASP A 68 -12.21 1.80 -6.51
N ALA A 69 -11.10 1.55 -5.80
CA ALA A 69 -10.16 0.47 -6.14
C ALA A 69 -10.83 -0.91 -6.12
N GLN A 70 -11.61 -1.23 -5.07
CA GLN A 70 -12.35 -2.48 -5.01
C GLN A 70 -13.35 -2.64 -6.17
N LEU A 71 -14.07 -1.57 -6.51
CA LEU A 71 -15.03 -1.58 -7.61
C LEU A 71 -14.32 -1.81 -8.95
N PHE A 72 -13.19 -1.16 -9.19
CA PHE A 72 -12.39 -1.35 -10.40
C PHE A 72 -11.96 -2.82 -10.59
N PHE A 73 -11.44 -3.47 -9.55
CA PHE A 73 -11.04 -4.89 -9.67
C PHE A 73 -12.24 -5.85 -9.73
N ALA A 74 -13.36 -5.52 -9.11
CA ALA A 74 -14.58 -6.32 -9.18
C ALA A 74 -15.28 -6.22 -10.54
N GLN A 75 -15.23 -5.04 -11.17
CA GLN A 75 -15.91 -4.69 -12.41
C GLN A 75 -15.00 -3.82 -13.29
N PRO A 76 -13.91 -4.39 -13.84
CA PRO A 76 -12.99 -3.60 -14.65
C PRO A 76 -13.70 -3.08 -15.91
N PRO A 77 -13.46 -1.82 -16.31
CA PRO A 77 -14.05 -1.26 -17.50
C PRO A 77 -13.59 -2.05 -18.74
N LEU A 78 -14.43 -2.05 -19.78
CA LEU A 78 -14.11 -2.73 -21.03
C LEU A 78 -12.80 -2.18 -21.60
N GLY A 79 -11.82 -3.07 -21.82
CA GLY A 79 -10.51 -2.71 -22.34
C GLY A 79 -9.45 -2.41 -21.28
N ALA A 80 -9.78 -2.47 -19.98
CA ALA A 80 -8.78 -2.36 -18.92
C ALA A 80 -7.74 -3.48 -19.02
N THR A 81 -6.46 -3.12 -18.87
CA THR A 81 -5.36 -4.09 -18.84
C THR A 81 -5.15 -4.59 -17.42
N LEU A 82 -5.48 -5.87 -17.18
CA LEU A 82 -5.19 -6.58 -15.93
C LEU A 82 -4.24 -7.74 -16.20
N GLN A 83 -3.16 -7.83 -15.41
CA GLN A 83 -2.38 -9.05 -15.28
C GLN A 83 -2.93 -9.87 -14.13
N THR A 84 -3.37 -11.09 -14.42
CA THR A 84 -3.92 -12.02 -13.43
C THR A 84 -2.98 -13.19 -13.23
N ASP A 85 -2.73 -13.52 -11.97
CA ASP A 85 -2.00 -14.71 -11.56
C ASP A 85 -2.77 -15.43 -10.45
N GLU A 86 -2.80 -16.75 -10.50
CA GLU A 86 -3.49 -17.60 -9.54
C GLU A 86 -2.59 -18.75 -9.10
N ASP A 87 -2.48 -18.93 -7.79
CA ASP A 87 -1.73 -20.00 -7.16
C ASP A 87 -2.66 -20.81 -6.25
N VAL A 88 -2.54 -22.13 -6.32
CA VAL A 88 -3.36 -23.07 -5.54
C VAL A 88 -2.44 -23.94 -4.71
N ASP A 89 -2.53 -23.78 -3.40
CA ASP A 89 -1.72 -24.49 -2.42
C ASP A 89 -2.61 -25.37 -1.52
N LYS A 90 -2.11 -26.54 -1.14
CA LYS A 90 -2.79 -27.44 -0.19
C LYS A 90 -1.84 -27.74 0.96
N GLY A 91 -2.15 -27.19 2.14
CA GLY A 91 -1.36 -27.35 3.35
C GLY A 91 -2.23 -27.39 4.60
N HIS A 92 -1.80 -28.16 5.61
CA HIS A 92 -2.47 -28.25 6.93
C HIS A 92 -3.98 -28.55 6.87
N GLY A 93 -4.41 -29.36 5.89
CA GLY A 93 -5.82 -29.71 5.69
C GLY A 93 -6.68 -28.64 5.02
N ARG A 94 -6.10 -27.52 4.59
CA ARG A 94 -6.78 -26.46 3.85
C ARG A 94 -6.28 -26.41 2.40
N ILE A 95 -7.19 -26.07 1.49
CA ILE A 95 -6.85 -25.64 0.13
C ILE A 95 -6.94 -24.12 0.13
N GLU A 96 -5.86 -23.46 -0.25
CA GLU A 96 -5.75 -22.01 -0.34
C GLU A 96 -5.58 -21.62 -1.80
N ILE A 97 -6.45 -20.72 -2.27
CA ILE A 97 -6.36 -20.15 -3.61
C ILE A 97 -5.97 -18.70 -3.43
N ARG A 98 -4.82 -18.31 -3.99
CA ARG A 98 -4.32 -16.95 -3.98
C ARG A 98 -4.38 -16.41 -5.39
N ARG A 99 -5.32 -15.49 -5.63
CA ARG A 99 -5.45 -14.75 -6.88
C ARG A 99 -4.90 -13.34 -6.70
N ARG A 100 -4.15 -12.86 -7.70
CA ARG A 100 -3.53 -11.54 -7.76
C ARG A 100 -3.90 -10.90 -9.10
N ASP A 101 -4.52 -9.73 -9.05
CA ASP A 101 -4.82 -8.92 -10.23
C ASP A 101 -3.99 -7.62 -10.12
N VAL A 102 -3.28 -7.24 -11.18
CA VAL A 102 -2.38 -6.08 -11.21
C VAL A 102 -2.67 -5.23 -12.43
N THR A 103 -2.69 -3.91 -12.25
CA THR A 103 -2.77 -2.93 -13.35
C THR A 103 -1.85 -1.76 -13.09
N SER A 104 -1.39 -1.13 -14.16
CA SER A 104 -0.73 0.19 -14.14
C SER A 104 -1.67 1.32 -14.56
N GLU A 105 -2.92 1.02 -14.91
CA GLU A 105 -3.93 2.01 -15.31
C GLU A 105 -4.54 2.70 -14.09
N ILE A 106 -3.71 3.49 -13.39
CA ILE A 106 -4.08 4.14 -12.11
C ILE A 106 -4.31 5.65 -12.23
N ALA A 107 -4.09 6.24 -13.41
CA ALA A 107 -4.20 7.69 -13.62
C ALA A 107 -5.57 8.27 -13.22
N TRP A 108 -6.65 7.53 -13.48
CA TRP A 108 -8.01 7.93 -13.08
C TRP A 108 -8.18 7.96 -11.55
N LEU A 109 -7.50 7.06 -10.83
CA LEU A 109 -7.52 7.01 -9.38
C LEU A 109 -6.79 8.23 -8.82
N GLN A 110 -5.71 8.65 -9.49
CA GLN A 110 -4.98 9.85 -9.11
C GLN A 110 -5.78 11.13 -9.34
N GLU A 111 -6.42 11.26 -10.50
CA GLU A 111 -7.28 12.40 -10.82
C GLU A 111 -8.42 12.59 -9.80
N GLN A 112 -8.96 11.49 -9.26
CA GLN A 112 -10.10 11.53 -8.34
C GLN A 112 -9.70 11.74 -6.88
N HIS A 113 -8.58 11.17 -6.43
CA HIS A 113 -8.23 11.14 -5.01
C HIS A 113 -7.05 12.03 -4.63
N ALA A 114 -6.24 12.45 -5.61
CA ALA A 114 -4.98 13.16 -5.40
C ALA A 114 -4.16 12.50 -4.28
N TRP A 115 -3.99 11.19 -4.38
CA TRP A 115 -3.27 10.39 -3.39
C TRP A 115 -1.79 10.33 -3.77
N PRO A 116 -0.85 10.61 -2.85
CA PRO A 116 0.58 10.56 -3.18
C PRO A 116 0.99 9.16 -3.68
N GLY A 117 1.65 9.08 -4.84
CA GLY A 117 2.21 7.83 -5.38
C GLY A 117 1.22 6.99 -6.20
N VAL A 118 -0.04 7.42 -6.27
CA VAL A 118 -1.05 6.93 -7.22
C VAL A 118 -1.08 7.85 -8.43
#